data_AF-A0A352S476-F1
#
_entry.id   AF-A0A352S476-F1
#
_cell.length_a   1.000
_cell.length_b   1.000
_cell.length_c   1.000
_cell.angle_alpha   90.00
_cell.angle_beta   90.00
_cell.angle_gamma   90.00
#
_symmetry.space_group_name_H-M   'P 1'
#
loop_
_entity.id
_entity.type
_entity.pdbx_description
1 polymer ?
#
loop_
_entity_poly.entity_id
_entity_poly.type
_entity_poly.pdbx_seq_one_letter_code
_entity_poly.pdbx_strand_id
1 'polypeptide(L)'
;PLNLVGDYGGGGMLLALGVVSALLNVHRGGKGQVVDAAMIEGAAQLGAVIWGLIASGNWRESRGSNFLDGGTPWYDSYCTQDGQYMSVGAVESRFYAELIEKLGLAGETLPGQHDR
;
A
#
# COMPACT_ATOMS: atom_id res chain seq x y z
N PRO A 1 -13.57 -3.28 9.80
CA PRO A 1 -12.17 -3.47 9.34
C PRO A 1 -11.80 -4.95 9.33
N LEU A 2 -11.24 -5.45 8.23
CA LEU A 2 -10.64 -6.79 8.22
C LEU A 2 -9.33 -6.74 9.01
N ASN A 3 -8.98 -7.84 9.67
CA ASN A 3 -7.76 -7.98 10.48
C ASN A 3 -6.50 -8.26 9.63
N LEU A 4 -6.45 -7.76 8.39
CA LEU A 4 -5.38 -8.05 7.42
C LEU A 4 -4.03 -7.45 7.82
N VAL A 5 -4.01 -6.24 8.40
CA VAL A 5 -2.78 -5.49 8.66
C VAL A 5 -2.11 -5.93 9.96
N GLY A 6 -2.88 -6.03 11.06
CA GLY A 6 -2.38 -6.44 12.37
C GLY A 6 -2.16 -7.94 12.43
N ASP A 7 -3.24 -8.71 12.57
CA ASP A 7 -3.18 -10.14 12.84
C ASP A 7 -2.40 -10.93 11.79
N TYR A 8 -2.59 -10.63 10.50
CA TYR A 8 -1.94 -11.39 9.42
C TYR A 8 -0.63 -10.76 8.94
N GLY A 9 -0.68 -9.58 8.32
CA GLY A 9 0.49 -8.96 7.68
C GLY A 9 1.58 -8.57 8.68
N GLY A 10 1.21 -7.91 9.77
CA GLY A 10 2.15 -7.41 10.79
C GLY A 10 2.42 -8.41 11.92
N GLY A 11 1.52 -9.37 12.14
CA GLY A 11 1.63 -10.37 13.19
C GLY A 11 2.09 -11.71 12.65
N GLY A 12 1.18 -12.43 12.01
CA GLY A 12 1.39 -13.79 11.51
C GLY A 12 2.60 -13.91 10.57
N MET A 13 2.73 -13.01 9.60
CA MET A 13 3.85 -13.03 8.65
C MET A 13 5.19 -12.68 9.32
N LEU A 14 5.21 -11.74 10.27
CA LEU A 14 6.41 -11.40 11.03
C LEU A 14 6.87 -12.59 11.89
N LEU A 15 5.94 -13.22 12.61
CA LEU A 15 6.21 -14.41 13.41
C LEU A 15 6.70 -15.57 12.54
N ALA A 16 6.05 -15.83 11.41
CA ALA A 16 6.45 -16.89 10.47
C ALA A 16 7.88 -16.68 9.98
N LEU A 17 8.23 -15.45 9.57
CA LEU A 17 9.59 -15.11 9.15
C LEU A 17 10.60 -15.28 10.31
N GLY A 18 10.25 -14.85 11.51
CA GLY A 18 11.09 -15.01 12.70
C GLY A 18 11.35 -16.48 13.03
N VAL A 19 10.32 -17.33 12.98
CA VAL A 19 10.44 -18.78 13.22
C VAL A 19 11.30 -19.44 12.14
N VAL A 20 11.07 -19.16 10.85
CA VAL A 20 11.91 -19.71 9.76
C VAL A 20 13.38 -19.29 9.93
N SER A 21 13.62 -18.04 10.33
CA SER A 21 14.97 -17.52 10.59
C SER A 21 15.62 -18.21 11.79
N ALA A 22 14.86 -18.45 12.88
CA ALA A 22 15.34 -19.20 14.04
C ALA A 22 15.65 -20.67 13.68
N LEU A 23 14.80 -21.31 12.86
CA LEU A 23 15.04 -22.67 12.36
C LEU A 23 16.29 -22.73 11.47
N LEU A 24 16.51 -21.74 10.60
CA LEU A 24 17.72 -21.64 9.78
C LEU A 24 18.99 -21.51 10.65
N ASN A 25 18.93 -20.73 11.74
CA ASN A 25 20.02 -20.63 12.71
C ASN A 25 20.32 -21.99 13.37
N VAL A 26 19.28 -22.69 13.85
CA VAL A 26 19.42 -24.03 14.46
C VAL A 26 19.99 -25.03 13.46
N HIS A 27 19.50 -25.02 12.22
CA HIS A 27 19.99 -25.89 11.16
C HIS A 27 21.49 -25.69 10.86
N ARG A 28 22.01 -24.48 11.06
CA ARG A 28 23.43 -24.13 10.90
C ARG A 28 24.28 -24.40 12.15
N GLY A 29 23.75 -25.14 13.13
CA GLY A 29 24.45 -25.49 14.37
C GLY A 29 24.35 -24.43 15.47
N GLY A 30 23.54 -23.38 15.28
CA GLY A 30 23.19 -22.43 16.32
C GLY A 30 22.24 -23.03 17.37
N LYS A 31 22.07 -22.34 18.50
CA LYS A 31 21.07 -22.71 19.52
C LYS A 31 19.67 -22.22 19.15
N GLY A 32 18.64 -22.82 19.71
CA GLY A 32 17.29 -22.26 19.69
C GLY A 32 17.25 -20.88 20.36
N GLN A 33 16.25 -20.08 20.01
CA GLN A 33 16.06 -18.72 20.53
C GLN A 33 14.57 -18.38 20.63
N VAL A 34 14.25 -17.40 21.47
CA VAL A 34 12.89 -16.84 21.56
C VAL A 34 12.66 -15.92 20.37
N VAL A 35 11.51 -16.08 19.71
CA VAL A 35 11.02 -15.14 18.69
C VAL A 35 9.87 -14.38 19.32
N ASP A 36 10.11 -13.11 19.63
CA ASP A 36 9.06 -12.18 20.03
C ASP A 36 8.58 -11.43 18.78
N ALA A 37 7.27 -11.45 18.54
CA ALA A 37 6.66 -10.88 17.35
C ALA A 37 5.42 -10.08 17.75
N ALA A 38 5.59 -8.77 17.91
CA ALA A 38 4.51 -7.88 18.27
C ALA A 38 3.78 -7.36 17.02
N MET A 39 2.45 -7.50 16.99
CA MET A 39 1.63 -7.01 15.86
C MET A 39 1.79 -5.52 15.60
N ILE A 40 2.00 -4.72 16.66
CA ILE A 40 2.21 -3.26 16.54
C ILE A 40 3.51 -2.93 15.82
N GLU A 41 4.58 -3.66 16.11
CA GLU A 41 5.89 -3.45 15.49
C GLU A 41 5.87 -3.91 14.03
N GLY A 42 5.28 -5.07 13.74
CA GLY A 42 5.17 -5.54 12.37
C GLY A 42 4.21 -4.71 11.51
N ALA A 43 3.10 -4.22 12.07
CA ALA A 43 2.22 -3.29 11.36
C ALA A 43 2.95 -1.96 11.06
N ALA A 44 3.76 -1.46 12.02
CA ALA A 44 4.59 -0.28 11.79
C ALA A 44 5.67 -0.55 10.72
N GLN A 45 6.28 -1.74 10.72
CA GLN A 45 7.27 -2.16 9.73
C GLN A 45 6.67 -2.23 8.31
N LEU A 46 5.45 -2.75 8.15
CA LEU A 46 4.74 -2.74 6.86
C LEU A 46 4.53 -1.31 6.33
N GLY A 47 4.40 -0.33 7.23
CA GLY A 47 4.28 1.09 6.91
C GLY A 47 5.59 1.81 6.57
N ALA A 48 6.74 1.13 6.51
CA ALA A 48 8.06 1.76 6.35
C ALA A 48 8.14 2.81 5.22
N VAL A 49 7.54 2.52 4.06
CA VAL A 49 7.51 3.47 2.92
C VAL A 49 6.73 4.73 3.28
N ILE A 50 5.59 4.59 3.97
CA ILE A 50 4.76 5.72 4.39
C ILE A 50 5.50 6.58 5.42
N TRP A 51 6.21 5.96 6.37
CA TRP A 51 7.05 6.70 7.32
C TRP A 51 8.14 7.51 6.62
N GLY A 52 8.77 6.96 5.57
CA GLY A 52 9.73 7.70 4.74
C GLY A 52 9.10 8.88 3.98
N LEU A 53 7.86 8.72 3.49
CA LEU A 53 7.13 9.80 2.82
C LEU A 53 6.73 10.90 3.81
N ILE A 54 6.30 10.55 5.02
CA ILE A 54 6.05 11.51 6.10
C ILE A 54 7.33 12.28 6.43
N ALA A 55 8.45 11.57 6.66
CA ALA A 55 9.72 12.18 7.01
C ALA A 55 10.29 13.11 5.92
N SER A 56 9.98 12.83 4.65
CA SER A 56 10.40 13.68 3.51
C SER A 56 9.41 14.80 3.16
N GLY A 57 8.29 14.92 3.88
CA GLY A 57 7.24 15.90 3.60
C GLY A 57 6.37 15.57 2.37
N ASN A 58 6.48 14.34 1.84
CA ASN A 58 5.74 13.86 0.68
C ASN A 58 4.43 13.12 1.05
N TRP A 59 4.08 13.08 2.34
CA TRP A 59 2.82 12.54 2.84
C TRP A 59 2.14 13.53 3.78
N ARG A 60 0.83 13.71 3.61
CA ARG A 60 -0.04 14.50 4.49
C ARG A 60 -0.77 13.56 5.43
N GLU A 61 -0.82 13.90 6.71
CA GLU A 61 -1.49 13.07 7.72
C GLU A 61 -3.02 13.14 7.65
N SER A 62 -3.58 14.03 6.81
CA SER A 62 -5.01 14.02 6.47
C SER A 62 -5.38 12.79 5.64
N ARG A 63 -6.48 12.13 6.01
CA ARG A 63 -7.02 10.97 5.29
C ARG A 63 -7.46 11.34 3.88
N GLY A 64 -7.14 10.50 2.90
CA GLY A 64 -7.62 10.64 1.52
C GLY A 64 -7.03 11.86 0.83
N SER A 65 -5.78 12.19 1.14
CA SER A 65 -5.11 13.39 0.62
C SER A 65 -3.76 13.09 -0.03
N ASN A 66 -3.48 11.80 -0.25
CA ASN A 66 -2.23 11.26 -0.74
C ASN A 66 -2.48 10.38 -1.98
N PHE A 67 -1.40 9.95 -2.61
CA PHE A 67 -1.49 9.20 -3.87
C PHE A 67 -1.78 7.70 -3.69
N LEU A 68 -1.78 7.16 -2.47
CA LEU A 68 -2.07 5.75 -2.16
C LEU A 68 -3.26 5.55 -1.22
N ASP A 69 -3.97 6.61 -0.85
CA ASP A 69 -5.07 6.57 0.12
C ASP A 69 -6.43 6.99 -0.45
N GLY A 70 -6.53 7.02 -1.79
CA GLY A 70 -7.72 7.49 -2.52
C GLY A 70 -7.76 9.02 -2.74
N GLY A 71 -6.72 9.75 -2.34
CA GLY A 71 -6.66 11.20 -2.52
C GLY A 71 -6.37 11.66 -3.95
N THR A 72 -6.15 10.75 -4.90
CA THR A 72 -5.90 11.08 -6.31
C THR A 72 -6.90 10.38 -7.23
N PRO A 73 -7.44 11.07 -8.27
CA PRO A 73 -8.45 10.48 -9.16
C PRO A 73 -7.96 9.28 -9.98
N TRP A 74 -6.64 9.15 -10.14
CA TRP A 74 -6.01 8.06 -10.88
C TRP A 74 -5.53 6.91 -9.98
N TYR A 75 -5.87 6.93 -8.67
CA TYR A 75 -5.60 5.85 -7.72
C TYR A 75 -6.75 5.71 -6.72
N ASP A 76 -7.92 5.27 -7.20
CA ASP A 76 -9.14 5.10 -6.41
C ASP A 76 -10.11 4.09 -7.06
N SER A 77 -11.27 3.84 -6.46
CA SER A 77 -12.34 3.01 -7.02
C SER A 77 -13.55 3.84 -7.46
N TYR A 78 -14.09 3.54 -8.65
CA TYR A 78 -15.22 4.24 -9.25
C TYR A 78 -16.41 3.31 -9.46
N CYS A 79 -17.61 3.78 -9.15
CA CYS A 79 -18.85 3.05 -9.38
C CYS A 79 -19.19 3.01 -10.88
N THR A 80 -19.59 1.85 -11.38
CA THR A 80 -19.99 1.62 -12.78
C THR A 80 -21.51 1.63 -12.94
N GLN A 81 -22.00 1.70 -14.18
CA GLN A 81 -23.44 1.82 -14.47
C GLN A 81 -24.28 0.65 -13.92
N ASP A 82 -23.69 -0.53 -13.81
CA ASP A 82 -24.30 -1.74 -13.25
C ASP A 82 -24.26 -1.79 -11.71
N GLY A 83 -23.78 -0.73 -11.06
CA GLY A 83 -23.67 -0.64 -9.60
C GLY A 83 -22.50 -1.41 -9.01
N GLN A 84 -21.61 -1.96 -9.84
CA GLN A 84 -20.33 -2.52 -9.41
C GLN A 84 -19.24 -1.44 -9.29
N TYR A 85 -18.00 -1.84 -9.04
CA TYR A 85 -16.87 -0.94 -8.89
C TYR A 85 -15.70 -1.37 -9.76
N MET A 86 -15.01 -0.40 -10.34
CA MET A 86 -13.73 -0.55 -11.03
C MET A 86 -12.63 0.14 -10.22
N SER A 87 -11.56 -0.58 -9.91
CA SER A 87 -10.36 0.01 -9.30
C SER A 87 -9.43 0.59 -10.36
N VAL A 88 -9.02 1.83 -10.17
CA VAL A 88 -8.08 2.57 -11.02
C VAL A 88 -6.77 2.73 -10.27
N GLY A 89 -5.65 2.48 -10.96
CA GLY A 89 -4.29 2.61 -10.42
C GLY A 89 -3.30 3.09 -11.48
N ALA A 90 -3.68 4.10 -12.26
CA ALA A 90 -2.91 4.62 -13.39
C ALA A 90 -1.87 5.67 -12.91
N VAL A 91 -0.91 5.23 -12.11
CA VAL A 91 0.09 6.11 -11.47
C VAL A 91 1.06 6.71 -12.49
N GLU A 92 1.61 5.88 -13.37
CA GLU A 92 2.57 6.31 -14.38
C GLU A 92 1.89 7.07 -15.53
N SER A 93 2.49 8.16 -15.99
CA SER A 93 1.87 9.06 -16.99
C SER A 93 1.44 8.38 -18.28
N ARG A 94 2.13 7.31 -18.70
CA ARG A 94 1.73 6.51 -19.88
C ARG A 94 0.42 5.76 -19.66
N PHE A 95 0.19 5.25 -18.45
CA PHE A 95 -1.03 4.53 -18.11
C PHE A 95 -2.19 5.49 -17.86
N TYR A 96 -1.89 6.66 -17.29
CA TYR A 96 -2.87 7.73 -17.19
C TYR A 96 -3.33 8.22 -18.57
N ALA A 97 -2.39 8.43 -19.51
CA ALA A 97 -2.72 8.78 -20.88
C ALA A 97 -3.61 7.73 -21.55
N GLU A 98 -3.27 6.44 -21.41
CA GLU A 98 -4.09 5.33 -21.92
C GLU A 98 -5.49 5.33 -21.29
N LEU A 99 -5.59 5.54 -19.97
CA LEU A 99 -6.87 5.62 -19.27
C LEU A 99 -7.75 6.75 -19.84
N ILE A 100 -7.19 7.95 -19.99
CA ILE A 100 -7.90 9.11 -20.55
C ILE A 100 -8.36 8.84 -21.99
N GLU A 101 -7.51 8.21 -22.80
CA GLU A 101 -7.88 7.81 -24.17
C GLU A 101 -9.03 6.80 -24.17
N LYS A 102 -8.96 5.73 -23.37
CA LYS A 102 -10.00 4.68 -23.34
C LYS A 102 -11.31 5.14 -22.73
N LEU A 103 -11.28 6.11 -21.83
CA LEU A 103 -12.47 6.75 -21.30
C LEU A 103 -13.08 7.76 -22.29
N GLY A 104 -12.44 8.02 -23.43
CA GLY A 104 -12.92 9.00 -24.40
C GLY A 104 -12.80 10.44 -23.92
N LEU A 105 -11.91 10.70 -22.95
CA LEU A 105 -11.68 12.02 -22.36
C LEU A 105 -10.47 12.74 -23.00
N ALA A 106 -9.84 12.13 -24.00
CA ALA A 106 -8.74 12.75 -24.72
C ALA A 106 -9.21 14.04 -25.41
N GLY A 107 -8.58 15.17 -25.07
CA GLY A 107 -8.93 16.50 -25.60
C GLY A 107 -9.91 17.28 -24.72
N GLU A 108 -10.46 16.68 -23.67
CA GLU A 108 -11.23 17.40 -22.66
C GLU A 108 -10.33 18.31 -21.80
N THR A 109 -10.92 19.36 -21.24
CA THR A 109 -10.19 20.26 -20.32
C THR A 109 -10.17 19.62 -18.92
N LEU A 110 -9.12 18.85 -18.64
CA LEU A 110 -8.88 18.21 -17.36
C LEU A 110 -7.72 18.90 -16.61
N PRO A 111 -7.74 18.90 -15.26
CA PRO A 111 -6.57 19.25 -14.47
C PRO A 111 -5.37 18.36 -14.83
N GLY A 112 -4.15 18.87 -14.62
CA GLY A 112 -2.95 18.05 -14.77
C GLY A 112 -3.01 16.84 -13.83
N GLN A 113 -2.42 15.70 -14.24
CA GLN A 113 -2.48 14.46 -13.46
C GLN A 113 -2.10 14.67 -11.97
N HIS A 114 -1.04 15.44 -11.71
CA HIS A 114 -0.56 15.70 -10.35
C HIS A 114 -0.93 17.11 -9.85
N ASP A 115 -1.88 17.76 -10.51
CA ASP A 115 -2.40 19.06 -10.09
C ASP A 115 -3.17 18.93 -8.77
N ARG A 116 -3.06 19.95 -7.91
CA ARG A 116 -3.56 19.95 -6.53
C ARG A 116 -4.21 21.27 -6.16
#